data_AF-A0A7S2KFT7-F1
#
_entry.id   AF-A0A7S2KFT7-F1
#
_cell.length_a   1.000
_cell.length_b   1.000
_cell.length_c   1.000
_cell.angle_alpha   90.00
_cell.angle_beta   90.00
_cell.angle_gamma   90.00
#
_symmetry.space_group_name_H-M   'P 1'
#
loop_
_entity.id
_entity.type
_entity.pdbx_description
1 polymer ?
#
loop_
_entity_poly.entity_id
_entity_poly.type
_entity_poly.pdbx_seq_one_letter_code
_entity_poly.pdbx_strand_id
1 'polypeptide(L)'
;MPRSSRPPTVEDASKDLVPPAARVLLDNLSVVKRGPHAAEEDAQCANKLIEMTGTNMEKNKSDPMGNGDQRDITTGAKRQIMRELWAIGGNIDTWASGTVEGKTDEQKLGIFCAIGLTSAVEKLLVGTTAGSGERQRLLETRHSSTRLSPLMIAVATHNKVNFAGGRGSIELDFVALVSLLLRYGADPTAQDVAGKTVVHYGAGAMATDQSIMMVEMCIEAAKSQHMYGKMVELHGLSTASMNGKRGICAGYVNQNNASRRSVDIGGKHVAIKIENLKLVNSIGEEYSPKLLADVQDRMGCVALHEVMTTNRKDVAEFLLVKVGASLDVKELDSNATPREMSVRCGDKNPGTNSVVNKFIVDKEKQKRKDERFCEYCQKRPDTKLLICAGCHISTYCNSECQRADWKKHKVICKANREKGIKLEAAGPIGMTPLIKEEFRSVIDEYRGGYCKPQGVSVDEKFWIKVHAPRDNRPLLFNDENGTCGFYVGPGARGYAEIMAKIREEKTFHGLKSYFRASFDENGDCTIFLQSSSIKHW
;
A
#
# COMPACT_ATOMS: atom_id res chain seq x y z
N MET A 1 6.18 -17.75 22.31
CA MET A 1 7.00 -16.54 22.58
C MET A 1 8.42 -16.81 22.14
N PRO A 2 9.00 -15.88 21.37
CA PRO A 2 9.93 -14.95 22.00
C PRO A 2 9.35 -13.53 21.97
N ARG A 3 9.49 -12.84 23.11
CA ARG A 3 9.23 -11.40 23.23
C ARG A 3 10.25 -10.70 22.34
N SER A 4 9.81 -10.04 21.27
CA SER A 4 10.72 -9.21 20.47
C SER A 4 11.03 -7.94 21.27
N SER A 5 12.27 -7.80 21.73
CA SER A 5 12.83 -6.53 22.17
C SER A 5 12.90 -5.59 20.97
N ARG A 6 11.86 -4.76 20.80
CA ARG A 6 11.86 -3.62 19.88
C ARG A 6 12.71 -2.51 20.51
N PRO A 7 13.63 -1.86 19.77
CA PRO A 7 14.33 -0.69 20.29
C PRO A 7 13.34 0.48 20.47
N PRO A 8 13.58 1.39 21.43
CA PRO A 8 12.65 2.43 21.79
C PRO A 8 12.47 3.40 20.60
N THR A 9 11.24 3.54 20.13
CA THR A 9 10.87 4.59 19.16
C THR A 9 9.81 5.49 19.80
N VAL A 10 9.37 6.52 19.08
CA VAL A 10 8.33 7.51 19.49
C VAL A 10 7.09 6.87 20.13
N GLU A 11 6.85 5.57 19.93
CA GLU A 11 5.89 4.75 20.66
C GLU A 11 6.08 4.65 22.18
N ASP A 12 7.30 4.80 22.74
CA ASP A 12 7.46 4.72 24.21
C ASP A 12 6.86 5.93 24.93
N ALA A 13 6.79 7.10 24.28
CA ALA A 13 6.02 8.24 24.77
C ALA A 13 4.49 8.02 24.63
N SER A 14 4.05 7.05 23.81
CA SER A 14 2.64 6.73 23.62
C SER A 14 2.09 5.72 24.63
N LYS A 15 2.96 4.89 25.23
CA LYS A 15 2.56 3.94 26.30
C LYS A 15 2.03 4.67 27.54
N ASP A 16 2.51 5.89 27.78
CA ASP A 16 2.03 6.78 28.85
C ASP A 16 0.61 7.30 28.60
N LEU A 17 0.06 7.12 27.39
CA LEU A 17 -1.32 7.49 27.07
C LEU A 17 -2.35 6.44 27.52
N VAL A 18 -1.91 5.24 27.93
CA VAL A 18 -2.82 4.18 28.38
C VAL A 18 -3.25 4.46 29.82
N PRO A 19 -4.56 4.67 30.10
CA PRO A 19 -5.02 4.91 31.46
C PRO A 19 -4.69 3.73 32.40
N PRO A 20 -4.39 3.96 33.69
CA PRO A 20 -4.07 2.87 34.63
C PRO A 20 -5.10 1.74 34.65
N ALA A 21 -6.40 2.08 34.59
CA ALA A 21 -7.48 1.09 34.54
C ALA A 21 -7.42 0.19 33.30
N ALA A 22 -7.01 0.72 32.14
CA ALA A 22 -6.80 -0.08 30.94
C ALA A 22 -5.54 -0.95 31.07
N ARG A 23 -4.48 -0.41 31.69
CA ARG A 23 -3.23 -1.16 31.92
C ARG A 23 -3.47 -2.42 32.74
N VAL A 24 -4.24 -2.34 33.83
CA VAL A 24 -4.61 -3.52 34.64
C VAL A 24 -5.32 -4.60 33.80
N LEU A 25 -6.25 -4.20 32.93
CA LEU A 25 -6.97 -5.14 32.07
C LEU A 25 -6.05 -5.77 31.02
N LEU A 26 -5.15 -5.00 30.43
CA LEU A 26 -4.14 -5.47 29.48
C LEU A 26 -3.17 -6.46 30.14
N ASP A 27 -2.70 -6.13 31.35
CA ASP A 27 -1.81 -7.00 32.12
C ASP A 27 -2.52 -8.33 32.44
N ASN A 28 -3.79 -8.29 32.84
CA ASN A 28 -4.60 -9.49 33.08
C ASN A 28 -4.77 -10.37 31.83
N LEU A 29 -4.95 -9.78 30.65
CA LEU A 29 -5.05 -10.50 29.37
C LEU A 29 -3.70 -11.05 28.88
N SER A 30 -2.60 -10.43 29.29
CA SER A 30 -1.25 -10.86 28.88
C SER A 30 -0.79 -12.15 29.57
N VAL A 31 -1.46 -12.55 30.63
CA VAL A 31 -1.17 -13.76 31.40
C VAL A 31 -1.88 -14.95 30.76
N VAL A 32 -1.12 -16.01 30.45
CA VAL A 32 -1.72 -17.27 29.96
C VAL A 32 -2.49 -17.93 31.11
N LYS A 33 -3.81 -17.85 31.06
CA LYS A 33 -4.71 -18.52 32.00
C LYS A 33 -5.02 -19.95 31.56
N ARG A 34 -5.24 -20.85 32.51
CA ARG A 34 -5.67 -22.24 32.29
C ARG A 34 -6.90 -22.53 33.15
N GLY A 35 -7.92 -23.18 32.58
CA GLY A 35 -9.14 -23.57 33.29
C GLY A 35 -10.43 -23.17 32.56
N PRO A 36 -11.59 -23.70 32.98
CA PRO A 36 -12.86 -23.55 32.27
C PRO A 36 -13.39 -22.11 32.21
N HIS A 37 -13.04 -21.26 33.18
CA HIS A 37 -13.49 -19.86 33.27
C HIS A 37 -12.56 -18.85 32.56
N ALA A 38 -11.36 -19.28 32.14
CA ALA A 38 -10.35 -18.39 31.57
C ALA A 38 -10.84 -17.63 30.33
N ALA A 39 -11.55 -18.30 29.42
CA ALA A 39 -12.07 -17.69 28.20
C ALA A 39 -13.14 -16.62 28.47
N GLU A 40 -13.96 -16.81 29.50
CA GLU A 40 -15.01 -15.86 29.87
C GLU A 40 -14.42 -14.62 30.54
N GLU A 41 -13.48 -14.80 31.47
CA GLU A 41 -12.78 -13.68 32.10
C GLU A 41 -12.01 -12.82 31.08
N ASP A 42 -11.34 -13.47 30.13
CA ASP A 42 -10.60 -12.76 29.08
C ASP A 42 -11.55 -12.05 28.12
N ALA A 43 -12.69 -12.66 27.78
CA ALA A 43 -13.72 -11.98 27.00
C ALA A 43 -14.26 -10.74 27.73
N GLN A 44 -14.49 -10.82 29.05
CA GLN A 44 -14.91 -9.67 29.86
C GLN A 44 -13.85 -8.56 29.87
N CYS A 45 -12.57 -8.91 30.07
CA CYS A 45 -11.47 -7.94 30.04
C CYS A 45 -11.35 -7.27 28.67
N ALA A 46 -11.38 -8.06 27.59
CA ALA A 46 -11.29 -7.56 26.22
C ALA A 46 -12.48 -6.65 25.87
N ASN A 47 -13.70 -7.04 26.22
CA ASN A 47 -14.91 -6.23 25.98
C ASN A 47 -14.84 -4.89 26.72
N LYS A 48 -14.35 -4.88 27.96
CA LYS A 48 -14.17 -3.63 28.73
C LYS A 48 -13.13 -2.71 28.08
N LEU A 49 -12.01 -3.26 27.59
CA LEU A 49 -11.03 -2.48 26.84
C LEU A 49 -11.61 -1.90 25.54
N ILE A 50 -12.38 -2.69 24.80
CA ILE A 50 -13.07 -2.25 23.56
C ILE A 50 -14.09 -1.13 23.86
N GLU A 51 -14.83 -1.24 24.96
CA GLU A 51 -15.74 -0.19 25.41
C GLU A 51 -14.99 1.11 25.75
N MET A 52 -13.84 1.00 26.43
CA MET A 52 -12.98 2.15 26.74
C MET A 52 -12.49 2.89 25.48
N THR A 53 -12.45 2.25 24.31
CA THR A 53 -12.12 2.92 23.04
C THR A 53 -13.30 3.73 22.45
N GLY A 54 -14.46 3.74 23.10
CA GLY A 54 -15.68 4.40 22.63
C GLY A 54 -16.50 3.56 21.63
N THR A 55 -16.22 2.25 21.55
CA THR A 55 -16.95 1.32 20.69
C THR A 55 -18.38 1.13 21.21
N ASN A 56 -19.37 1.19 20.32
CA ASN A 56 -20.76 0.92 20.61
C ASN A 56 -20.99 -0.60 20.69
N MET A 57 -20.98 -1.12 21.92
CA MET A 57 -21.15 -2.54 22.20
C MET A 57 -22.54 -3.06 21.83
N GLU A 58 -23.59 -2.23 21.93
CA GLU A 58 -24.96 -2.62 21.52
C GLU A 58 -25.08 -2.77 20.00
N LYS A 59 -24.38 -1.93 19.24
CA LYS A 59 -24.29 -2.12 17.78
C LYS A 59 -23.59 -3.43 17.45
N ASN A 60 -22.50 -3.76 18.14
CA ASN A 60 -21.81 -5.04 17.95
C ASN A 60 -22.73 -6.23 18.29
N LYS A 61 -23.50 -6.14 19.37
CA LYS A 61 -24.42 -7.19 19.81
C LYS A 61 -25.60 -7.40 18.85
N SER A 62 -26.15 -6.31 18.31
CA SER A 62 -27.26 -6.35 17.35
C SER A 62 -26.84 -6.76 15.92
N ASP A 63 -25.54 -6.75 15.64
CA ASP A 63 -24.97 -7.15 14.36
C ASP A 63 -24.03 -8.37 14.52
N PRO A 64 -24.53 -9.58 14.78
CA PRO A 64 -23.68 -10.74 15.06
C PRO A 64 -22.88 -11.25 13.86
N MET A 65 -23.23 -10.84 12.63
CA MET A 65 -22.60 -11.32 11.39
C MET A 65 -21.87 -10.23 10.60
N GLY A 66 -22.18 -8.96 10.83
CA GLY A 66 -21.55 -7.85 10.14
C GLY A 66 -20.37 -7.26 10.91
N ASN A 67 -19.97 -6.07 10.47
CA ASN A 67 -18.78 -5.40 10.99
C ASN A 67 -19.06 -4.65 12.30
N GLY A 68 -20.33 -4.46 12.72
CA GLY A 68 -20.65 -3.76 13.96
C GLY A 68 -20.27 -2.27 13.93
N ASP A 69 -19.73 -1.75 15.03
CA ASP A 69 -19.29 -0.36 15.13
C ASP A 69 -17.93 -0.13 14.47
N GLN A 70 -17.96 0.64 13.38
CA GLN A 70 -16.81 0.99 12.54
C GLN A 70 -16.52 2.50 12.55
N ARG A 71 -17.03 3.24 13.54
CA ARG A 71 -16.67 4.66 13.71
C ARG A 71 -15.22 4.78 14.14
N ASP A 72 -14.55 5.80 13.62
CA ASP A 72 -13.18 6.14 13.98
C ASP A 72 -13.00 6.28 15.49
N ILE A 73 -11.85 5.83 15.99
CA ILE A 73 -11.47 5.99 17.39
C ILE A 73 -10.86 7.38 17.55
N THR A 74 -11.56 8.27 18.24
CA THR A 74 -11.35 9.73 18.13
C THR A 74 -10.14 10.29 18.87
N THR A 75 -9.60 9.62 19.90
CA THR A 75 -8.48 10.14 20.70
C THR A 75 -7.26 9.22 20.68
N GLY A 76 -6.06 9.79 20.79
CA GLY A 76 -4.80 9.04 20.80
C GLY A 76 -4.73 7.99 21.92
N ALA A 77 -5.18 8.33 23.13
CA ALA A 77 -5.26 7.39 24.24
C ALA A 77 -6.17 6.17 23.94
N LYS A 78 -7.34 6.41 23.32
CA LYS A 78 -8.25 5.33 22.94
C LYS A 78 -7.67 4.47 21.81
N ARG A 79 -6.99 5.08 20.85
CA ARG A 79 -6.27 4.35 19.78
C ARG A 79 -5.15 3.51 20.37
N GLN A 80 -4.42 4.02 21.36
CA GLN A 80 -3.37 3.25 22.04
C GLN A 80 -3.93 2.04 22.79
N ILE A 81 -5.07 2.17 23.49
CA ILE A 81 -5.76 1.02 24.11
C ILE A 81 -6.04 -0.07 23.06
N MET A 82 -6.57 0.31 21.90
CA MET A 82 -6.86 -0.64 20.81
C MET A 82 -5.58 -1.32 20.28
N ARG A 83 -4.49 -0.57 20.11
CA ARG A 83 -3.19 -1.12 19.69
C ARG A 83 -2.63 -2.14 20.66
N GLU A 84 -2.65 -1.83 21.95
CA GLU A 84 -2.15 -2.73 23.00
C GLU A 84 -3.00 -4.01 23.07
N LEU A 85 -4.34 -3.89 22.98
CA LEU A 85 -5.23 -5.05 22.88
C LEU A 85 -4.90 -5.92 21.66
N TRP A 86 -4.59 -5.30 20.52
CA TRP A 86 -4.18 -6.01 19.31
C TRP A 86 -2.80 -6.67 19.43
N ALA A 87 -1.85 -5.99 20.07
CA ALA A 87 -0.48 -6.48 20.26
C ALA A 87 -0.44 -7.76 21.10
N ILE A 88 -1.36 -7.92 22.06
CA ILE A 88 -1.52 -9.14 22.85
C ILE A 88 -2.41 -10.19 22.18
N GLY A 89 -3.01 -9.89 21.03
CA GLY A 89 -3.86 -10.81 20.26
C GLY A 89 -5.32 -10.90 20.73
N GLY A 90 -5.75 -9.98 21.60
CA GLY A 90 -7.09 -10.01 22.20
C GLY A 90 -7.34 -11.29 22.98
N ASN A 91 -8.49 -11.94 22.73
CA ASN A 91 -8.89 -13.19 23.38
C ASN A 91 -9.04 -14.37 22.41
N ILE A 92 -8.47 -14.28 21.20
CA ILE A 92 -8.66 -15.31 20.18
C ILE A 92 -8.06 -16.66 20.61
N ASP A 93 -6.90 -16.64 21.25
CA ASP A 93 -6.17 -17.85 21.64
C ASP A 93 -6.88 -18.59 22.78
N THR A 94 -7.46 -17.86 23.75
CA THR A 94 -8.26 -18.46 24.82
C THR A 94 -9.65 -18.89 24.37
N TRP A 95 -10.23 -18.20 23.38
CA TRP A 95 -11.48 -18.64 22.75
C TRP A 95 -11.30 -19.95 21.95
N ALA A 96 -10.18 -20.08 21.23
CA ALA A 96 -9.90 -21.22 20.37
C ALA A 96 -9.37 -22.47 21.12
N SER A 97 -8.89 -22.34 22.36
CA SER A 97 -8.22 -23.41 23.11
C SER A 97 -9.15 -24.40 23.85
N GLY A 98 -10.47 -24.21 23.78
CA GLY A 98 -11.45 -25.08 24.43
C GLY A 98 -11.96 -26.25 23.55
N THR A 99 -12.58 -27.25 24.18
CA THR A 99 -13.24 -28.37 23.46
C THR A 99 -14.36 -27.87 22.53
N VAL A 100 -14.69 -28.66 21.51
CA VAL A 100 -15.83 -28.39 20.59
C VAL A 100 -17.16 -28.96 21.09
N GLU A 101 -17.12 -29.71 22.18
CA GLU A 101 -18.31 -30.29 22.81
C GLU A 101 -19.22 -29.19 23.37
N GLY A 102 -20.52 -29.31 23.14
CA GLY A 102 -21.51 -28.31 23.57
C GLY A 102 -21.49 -26.98 22.79
N LYS A 103 -20.61 -26.82 21.80
CA LYS A 103 -20.54 -25.61 20.96
C LYS A 103 -21.53 -25.65 19.80
N THR A 104 -22.00 -24.48 19.36
CA THR A 104 -22.82 -24.35 18.14
C THR A 104 -21.97 -24.62 16.89
N ASP A 105 -22.61 -24.84 15.73
CA ASP A 105 -21.88 -25.14 14.51
C ASP A 105 -21.06 -23.95 14.00
N GLU A 106 -21.52 -22.72 14.23
CA GLU A 106 -20.76 -21.50 13.94
C GLU A 106 -19.50 -21.40 14.82
N GLN A 107 -19.62 -21.73 16.11
CA GLN A 107 -18.49 -21.78 17.03
C GLN A 107 -17.48 -22.87 16.63
N LYS A 108 -17.97 -24.07 16.30
CA LYS A 108 -17.13 -25.17 15.80
C LYS A 108 -16.38 -24.77 14.54
N LEU A 109 -17.07 -24.14 13.58
CA LEU A 109 -16.47 -23.71 12.32
C LEU A 109 -15.31 -22.74 12.57
N GLY A 110 -15.52 -21.72 13.39
CA GLY A 110 -14.45 -20.76 13.69
C GLY A 110 -13.26 -21.42 14.42
N ILE A 111 -13.50 -22.38 15.32
CA ILE A 111 -12.42 -23.16 15.96
C ILE A 111 -11.68 -23.98 14.92
N PHE A 112 -12.37 -24.74 14.07
CA PHE A 112 -11.76 -25.51 12.99
C PHE A 112 -10.96 -24.64 12.03
N CYS A 113 -11.40 -23.41 11.77
CA CYS A 113 -10.61 -22.43 11.02
C CYS A 113 -9.35 -22.02 11.77
N ALA A 114 -9.43 -21.78 13.09
CA ALA A 114 -8.29 -21.38 13.91
C ALA A 114 -7.17 -22.44 13.91
N ILE A 115 -7.55 -23.71 13.88
CA ILE A 115 -6.62 -24.86 13.91
C ILE A 115 -6.41 -25.54 12.55
N GLY A 116 -6.89 -24.95 11.44
CA GLY A 116 -6.61 -25.46 10.09
C GLY A 116 -7.29 -26.78 9.70
N LEU A 117 -8.40 -27.19 10.34
CA LEU A 117 -9.10 -28.44 10.04
C LEU A 117 -10.05 -28.32 8.83
N THR A 118 -9.49 -28.22 7.62
CA THR A 118 -10.21 -28.03 6.36
C THR A 118 -11.36 -29.02 6.14
N SER A 119 -11.16 -30.32 6.35
CA SER A 119 -12.22 -31.33 6.15
C SER A 119 -13.40 -31.17 7.14
N ALA A 120 -13.15 -30.67 8.35
CA ALA A 120 -14.21 -30.43 9.33
C ALA A 120 -15.01 -29.18 8.96
N VAL A 121 -14.34 -28.13 8.46
CA VAL A 121 -14.99 -26.95 7.89
C VAL A 121 -15.86 -27.32 6.70
N GLU A 122 -15.36 -28.15 5.78
CA GLU A 122 -16.13 -28.58 4.61
C GLU A 122 -17.39 -29.35 5.00
N LYS A 123 -17.33 -30.24 5.99
CA LYS A 123 -18.50 -30.99 6.48
C LYS A 123 -19.62 -30.09 6.99
N LEU A 124 -19.29 -28.99 7.67
CA LEU A 124 -20.29 -28.02 8.12
C LEU A 124 -20.90 -27.21 6.96
N LEU A 125 -20.15 -27.04 5.87
CA LEU A 125 -20.51 -26.17 4.76
C LEU A 125 -21.22 -26.89 3.60
N VAL A 126 -20.91 -28.16 3.32
CA VAL A 126 -21.32 -28.86 2.10
C VAL A 126 -22.84 -28.94 1.90
N GLY A 127 -23.63 -29.04 3.00
CA GLY A 127 -25.08 -29.16 2.95
C GLY A 127 -25.85 -27.84 2.79
N THR A 128 -25.18 -26.69 2.86
CA THR A 128 -25.86 -25.39 2.90
C THR A 128 -25.93 -24.74 1.51
N THR A 129 -26.92 -23.88 1.27
CA THR A 129 -27.09 -23.22 -0.06
C THR A 129 -26.35 -21.87 -0.12
N ALA A 130 -25.78 -21.50 -1.27
CA ALA A 130 -25.12 -20.20 -1.42
C ALA A 130 -26.09 -19.03 -1.16
N GLY A 131 -25.63 -18.04 -0.39
CA GLY A 131 -26.47 -16.89 0.00
C GLY A 131 -27.61 -17.20 0.99
N SER A 132 -27.75 -18.44 1.48
CA SER A 132 -28.75 -18.76 2.49
C SER A 132 -28.38 -18.15 3.85
N GLY A 133 -29.39 -17.88 4.69
CA GLY A 133 -29.14 -17.38 6.05
C GLY A 133 -28.31 -18.34 6.90
N GLU A 134 -28.44 -19.65 6.67
CA GLU A 134 -27.61 -20.67 7.33
C GLU A 134 -26.15 -20.60 6.90
N ARG A 135 -25.90 -20.55 5.58
CA ARG A 135 -24.55 -20.38 5.01
C ARG A 135 -23.90 -19.10 5.53
N GLN A 136 -24.66 -18.01 5.59
CA GLN A 136 -24.18 -16.73 6.10
C GLN A 136 -23.85 -16.80 7.60
N ARG A 137 -24.70 -17.43 8.44
CA ARG A 137 -24.40 -17.63 9.86
C ARG A 137 -23.10 -18.38 10.08
N LEU A 138 -22.90 -19.48 9.36
CA LEU A 138 -21.68 -20.28 9.46
C LEU A 138 -20.43 -19.49 9.05
N LEU A 139 -20.50 -18.74 7.94
CA LEU A 139 -19.33 -18.04 7.40
C LEU A 139 -19.05 -16.70 8.06
N GLU A 140 -20.03 -16.08 8.70
CA GLU A 140 -19.93 -14.68 9.13
C GLU A 140 -20.24 -14.44 10.61
N THR A 141 -20.64 -15.41 11.42
CA THR A 141 -20.87 -15.13 12.85
C THR A 141 -19.57 -14.74 13.57
N ARG A 142 -19.62 -13.64 14.34
CA ARG A 142 -18.50 -13.07 15.10
C ARG A 142 -18.57 -13.53 16.56
N HIS A 143 -17.78 -14.53 16.94
CA HIS A 143 -17.79 -15.09 18.30
C HIS A 143 -16.74 -14.51 19.25
N SER A 144 -15.61 -14.03 18.74
CA SER A 144 -14.57 -13.43 19.57
C SER A 144 -14.94 -11.99 19.96
N SER A 145 -14.39 -11.49 21.06
CA SER A 145 -14.52 -10.06 21.44
C SER A 145 -13.93 -9.14 20.38
N THR A 146 -12.87 -9.61 19.72
CA THR A 146 -12.24 -8.93 18.58
C THR A 146 -13.07 -9.00 17.30
N ARG A 147 -14.12 -9.82 17.24
CA ARG A 147 -15.07 -9.95 16.12
C ARG A 147 -14.44 -10.34 14.78
N LEU A 148 -13.54 -11.32 14.76
CA LEU A 148 -13.03 -11.86 13.48
C LEU A 148 -14.09 -12.75 12.82
N SER A 149 -14.18 -12.68 11.48
CA SER A 149 -14.87 -13.69 10.69
C SER A 149 -14.07 -15.01 10.67
N PRO A 150 -14.70 -16.17 10.43
CA PRO A 150 -14.00 -17.42 10.13
C PRO A 150 -12.85 -17.31 9.13
N LEU A 151 -13.04 -16.56 8.04
CA LEU A 151 -11.98 -16.29 7.06
C LEU A 151 -10.81 -15.51 7.66
N MET A 152 -11.12 -14.47 8.44
CA MET A 152 -10.09 -13.71 9.15
C MET A 152 -9.37 -14.55 10.20
N ILE A 153 -10.09 -15.42 10.92
CA ILE A 153 -9.50 -16.35 11.89
C ILE A 153 -8.46 -17.23 11.20
N ALA A 154 -8.80 -17.87 10.08
CA ALA A 154 -7.89 -18.71 9.32
C ALA A 154 -6.60 -17.95 8.93
N VAL A 155 -6.73 -16.71 8.46
CA VAL A 155 -5.56 -15.86 8.11
C VAL A 155 -4.78 -15.44 9.37
N ALA A 156 -5.45 -15.09 10.46
CA ALA A 156 -4.83 -14.56 11.67
C ALA A 156 -4.07 -15.63 12.49
N THR A 157 -4.46 -16.90 12.39
CA THR A 157 -3.91 -17.98 13.22
C THR A 157 -3.04 -18.97 12.45
N HIS A 158 -2.87 -18.82 11.13
CA HIS A 158 -2.12 -19.77 10.30
C HIS A 158 -0.71 -20.09 10.82
N ASN A 159 -0.02 -19.10 11.39
CA ASN A 159 1.34 -19.24 11.93
C ASN A 159 1.36 -19.55 13.45
N LYS A 160 0.19 -19.69 14.08
CA LYS A 160 0.05 -19.96 15.52
C LYS A 160 -0.11 -21.44 15.85
N VAL A 161 -0.35 -22.32 14.87
CA VAL A 161 -0.61 -23.75 15.11
C VAL A 161 0.67 -24.53 15.45
N ASN A 162 1.25 -24.21 16.61
CA ASN A 162 2.08 -25.10 17.43
C ASN A 162 1.31 -25.48 18.72
N PHE A 163 -0.02 -25.46 18.68
CA PHE A 163 -0.91 -25.60 19.85
C PHE A 163 -1.06 -27.03 20.39
N ALA A 164 -0.43 -28.02 19.75
CA ALA A 164 -0.41 -29.39 20.26
C ALA A 164 1.05 -29.82 20.41
N GLY A 165 1.52 -29.95 21.66
CA GLY A 165 2.84 -30.47 22.02
C GLY A 165 3.03 -31.96 21.71
N GLY A 166 2.73 -32.37 20.48
CA GLY A 166 2.85 -33.74 19.98
C GLY A 166 3.78 -33.76 18.77
N ARG A 167 4.78 -34.64 18.82
CA ARG A 167 5.71 -34.94 17.74
C ARG A 167 4.92 -35.32 16.48
N GLY A 168 5.07 -34.56 15.40
CA GLY A 168 4.48 -34.87 14.10
C GLY A 168 4.18 -33.60 13.31
N SER A 169 5.03 -33.32 12.33
CA SER A 169 4.89 -32.28 11.31
C SER A 169 3.67 -32.52 10.41
N ILE A 170 2.46 -32.30 10.92
CA ILE A 170 1.27 -32.14 10.08
C ILE A 170 1.27 -30.68 9.65
N GLU A 171 1.80 -30.42 8.45
CA GLU A 171 1.64 -29.12 7.81
C GLU A 171 0.16 -28.96 7.43
N LEU A 172 -0.55 -28.10 8.16
CA LEU A 172 -1.94 -27.79 7.89
C LEU A 172 -1.99 -26.77 6.75
N ASP A 173 -2.74 -27.11 5.69
CA ASP A 173 -2.85 -26.26 4.51
C ASP A 173 -3.90 -25.16 4.70
N PHE A 174 -3.47 -24.05 5.31
CA PHE A 174 -4.30 -22.86 5.48
C PHE A 174 -4.65 -22.18 4.15
N VAL A 175 -3.84 -22.35 3.11
CA VAL A 175 -4.13 -21.83 1.77
C VAL A 175 -5.34 -22.58 1.19
N ALA A 176 -5.39 -23.91 1.32
CA ALA A 176 -6.55 -24.71 0.94
C ALA A 176 -7.79 -24.38 1.77
N LEU A 177 -7.63 -24.14 3.08
CA LEU A 177 -8.74 -23.71 3.94
C LEU A 177 -9.32 -22.36 3.49
N VAL A 178 -8.49 -21.35 3.25
CA VAL A 178 -8.94 -20.04 2.75
C VAL A 178 -9.61 -20.19 1.38
N SER A 179 -9.04 -20.99 0.49
CA SER A 179 -9.65 -21.30 -0.81
C SER A 179 -11.03 -21.94 -0.64
N LEU A 180 -11.18 -22.89 0.29
CA LEU A 180 -12.47 -23.52 0.61
C LEU A 180 -13.49 -22.51 1.13
N LEU A 181 -13.11 -21.66 2.08
CA LEU A 181 -13.99 -20.62 2.64
C LEU A 181 -14.47 -19.65 1.56
N LEU A 182 -13.57 -19.18 0.68
CA LEU A 182 -13.90 -18.31 -0.45
C LEU A 182 -14.82 -19.01 -1.46
N ARG A 183 -14.60 -20.30 -1.74
CA ARG A 183 -15.47 -21.13 -2.61
C ARG A 183 -16.90 -21.25 -2.07
N TYR A 184 -17.05 -21.24 -0.76
CA TYR A 184 -18.35 -21.23 -0.11
C TYR A 184 -18.94 -19.83 0.13
N GLY A 185 -18.17 -18.78 -0.16
CA GLY A 185 -18.66 -17.40 -0.19
C GLY A 185 -18.34 -16.56 1.03
N ALA A 186 -17.32 -16.93 1.81
CA ALA A 186 -16.85 -16.11 2.92
C ALA A 186 -16.46 -14.70 2.44
N ASP A 187 -16.75 -13.68 3.23
CA ASP A 187 -16.54 -12.29 2.87
C ASP A 187 -15.09 -11.83 3.13
N PRO A 188 -14.26 -11.62 2.10
CA PRO A 188 -12.90 -11.11 2.27
C PRO A 188 -12.86 -9.62 2.70
N THR A 189 -13.98 -8.91 2.62
CA THR A 189 -14.10 -7.49 2.98
C THR A 189 -14.54 -7.27 4.43
N ALA A 190 -14.78 -8.36 5.16
CA ALA A 190 -15.08 -8.36 6.58
C ALA A 190 -14.05 -7.54 7.38
N GLN A 191 -14.57 -6.81 8.37
CA GLN A 191 -13.78 -6.01 9.29
C GLN A 191 -14.03 -6.47 10.72
N ASP A 192 -12.97 -6.56 11.50
CA ASP A 192 -13.03 -6.84 12.93
C ASP A 192 -13.43 -5.60 13.75
N VAL A 193 -13.41 -5.71 15.09
CA VAL A 193 -13.79 -4.59 15.96
C VAL A 193 -12.85 -3.39 15.86
N ALA A 194 -11.62 -3.56 15.37
CA ALA A 194 -10.69 -2.46 15.11
C ALA A 194 -10.82 -1.90 13.69
N GLY A 195 -11.64 -2.49 12.82
CA GLY A 195 -11.77 -2.13 11.41
C GLY A 195 -10.73 -2.80 10.50
N LYS A 196 -9.93 -3.72 11.03
CA LYS A 196 -8.91 -4.40 10.23
C LYS A 196 -9.55 -5.50 9.40
N THR A 197 -8.97 -5.71 8.23
CA THR A 197 -9.34 -6.74 7.24
C THR A 197 -8.31 -7.87 7.21
N VAL A 198 -8.58 -8.92 6.43
CA VAL A 198 -7.61 -10.00 6.15
C VAL A 198 -6.24 -9.49 5.65
N VAL A 199 -6.18 -8.34 4.96
CA VAL A 199 -4.92 -7.77 4.47
C VAL A 199 -4.05 -7.29 5.64
N HIS A 200 -4.64 -6.73 6.69
CA HIS A 200 -3.90 -6.31 7.88
C HIS A 200 -3.29 -7.52 8.61
N TYR A 201 -4.00 -8.65 8.64
CA TYR A 201 -3.51 -9.88 9.28
C TYR A 201 -2.48 -10.63 8.44
N GLY A 202 -2.67 -10.72 7.12
CA GLY A 202 -1.85 -11.57 6.26
C GLY A 202 -0.80 -10.83 5.42
N ALA A 203 -0.83 -9.50 5.37
CA ALA A 203 0.14 -8.66 4.66
C ALA A 203 0.61 -7.47 5.53
N GLY A 204 0.67 -7.67 6.85
CA GLY A 204 1.26 -6.74 7.82
C GLY A 204 2.73 -7.06 8.13
N ALA A 205 3.22 -6.59 9.28
CA ALA A 205 4.61 -6.77 9.72
C ALA A 205 5.03 -8.25 9.85
N MET A 206 4.07 -9.11 10.22
CA MET A 206 4.27 -10.53 10.52
C MET A 206 3.85 -11.47 9.38
N ALA A 207 3.66 -10.93 8.16
CA ALA A 207 3.26 -11.73 7.01
C ALA A 207 4.27 -12.85 6.71
N THR A 208 3.75 -13.99 6.26
CA THR A 208 4.49 -15.14 5.73
C THR A 208 4.16 -15.32 4.25
N ASP A 209 4.91 -16.15 3.53
CA ASP A 209 4.60 -16.45 2.13
C ASP A 209 3.19 -17.04 1.98
N GLN A 210 2.81 -17.95 2.89
CA GLN A 210 1.46 -18.52 2.92
C GLN A 210 0.39 -17.43 3.16
N SER A 211 0.62 -16.50 4.09
CA SER A 211 -0.37 -15.44 4.36
C SER A 211 -0.50 -14.43 3.23
N ILE A 212 0.59 -14.15 2.51
CA ILE A 212 0.56 -13.34 1.29
C ILE A 212 -0.27 -14.04 0.21
N MET A 213 -0.08 -15.35 0.01
CA MET A 213 -0.90 -16.13 -0.93
C MET A 213 -2.39 -16.13 -0.56
N MET A 214 -2.71 -16.29 0.74
CA MET A 214 -4.08 -16.19 1.23
C MET A 214 -4.69 -14.81 0.98
N VAL A 215 -3.94 -13.74 1.28
CA VAL A 215 -4.38 -12.35 1.07
C VAL A 215 -4.57 -12.04 -0.40
N GLU A 216 -3.70 -12.53 -1.29
CA GLU A 216 -3.85 -12.38 -2.73
C GLU A 216 -5.18 -12.98 -3.22
N MET A 217 -5.53 -14.18 -2.78
CA MET A 217 -6.82 -14.79 -3.11
C MET A 217 -8.00 -13.95 -2.59
N CYS A 218 -7.89 -13.42 -1.37
CA CYS A 218 -8.92 -12.56 -0.77
C CYS A 218 -9.09 -11.24 -1.53
N ILE A 219 -8.01 -10.61 -1.98
CA ILE A 219 -8.03 -9.37 -2.77
C ILE A 219 -8.75 -9.60 -4.10
N GLU A 220 -8.45 -10.71 -4.80
CA GLU A 220 -9.13 -11.06 -6.04
C GLU A 220 -10.62 -11.38 -5.82
N ALA A 221 -10.94 -12.14 -4.77
CA ALA A 221 -12.32 -12.45 -4.41
C ALA A 221 -13.15 -11.19 -4.09
N ALA A 222 -12.54 -10.20 -3.40
CA ALA A 222 -13.20 -8.97 -2.99
C ALA A 222 -13.73 -8.14 -4.17
N LYS A 223 -13.08 -8.17 -5.33
CA LYS A 223 -13.49 -7.42 -6.54
C LYS A 223 -14.94 -7.70 -6.97
N SER A 224 -15.44 -8.89 -6.65
CA SER A 224 -16.77 -9.35 -7.04
C SER A 224 -17.67 -9.74 -5.85
N GLN A 225 -17.27 -9.39 -4.62
CA GLN A 225 -17.99 -9.83 -3.41
C GLN A 225 -19.41 -9.27 -3.31
N HIS A 226 -19.62 -8.04 -3.79
CA HIS A 226 -20.94 -7.42 -3.89
C HIS A 226 -21.97 -8.22 -4.73
N MET A 227 -21.52 -9.18 -5.55
CA MET A 227 -22.39 -10.06 -6.33
C MET A 227 -22.83 -11.31 -5.57
N TYR A 228 -22.12 -11.70 -4.51
CA TYR A 228 -22.40 -12.94 -3.77
C TYR A 228 -23.84 -12.99 -3.25
N GLY A 229 -24.50 -14.13 -3.44
CA GLY A 229 -25.89 -14.38 -3.07
C GLY A 229 -26.91 -13.65 -3.94
N LYS A 230 -26.50 -12.88 -4.96
CA LYS A 230 -27.39 -12.10 -5.82
C LYS A 230 -27.59 -12.76 -7.17
N MET A 231 -28.70 -12.40 -7.81
CA MET A 231 -29.01 -12.81 -9.18
C MET A 231 -28.07 -12.10 -10.17
N VAL A 232 -27.39 -12.88 -10.99
CA VAL A 232 -26.52 -12.41 -12.07
C VAL A 232 -26.96 -12.98 -13.41
N GLU A 233 -26.71 -12.25 -14.47
CA GLU A 233 -26.89 -12.65 -15.86
C GLU A 233 -25.52 -12.85 -16.52
N LEU A 234 -25.38 -13.94 -17.28
CA LEU A 234 -24.16 -14.27 -17.97
C LEU A 234 -24.07 -13.55 -19.33
N HIS A 235 -22.91 -13.03 -19.69
CA HIS A 235 -22.68 -12.39 -20.99
C HIS A 235 -21.27 -12.60 -21.51
N GLY A 236 -21.04 -12.31 -22.81
CA GLY A 236 -19.71 -12.35 -23.44
C GLY A 236 -19.02 -13.73 -23.44
N LEU A 237 -19.77 -14.81 -23.24
CA LEU A 237 -19.23 -16.18 -23.24
C LEU A 237 -19.13 -16.72 -24.66
N SER A 238 -18.11 -17.53 -24.94
CA SER A 238 -17.94 -18.23 -26.23
C SER A 238 -19.07 -19.22 -26.50
N THR A 239 -19.59 -19.87 -25.47
CA THR A 239 -20.76 -20.74 -25.56
C THR A 239 -22.03 -19.91 -25.67
N ALA A 240 -22.50 -19.66 -26.89
CA ALA A 240 -23.64 -18.78 -27.19
C ALA A 240 -24.90 -19.09 -26.35
N SER A 241 -25.20 -20.37 -26.11
CA SER A 241 -26.38 -20.82 -25.34
C SER A 241 -26.33 -20.48 -23.85
N MET A 242 -25.18 -20.06 -23.32
CA MET A 242 -25.04 -19.63 -21.93
C MET A 242 -25.27 -18.13 -21.74
N ASN A 243 -25.12 -17.31 -22.80
CA ASN A 243 -25.37 -15.88 -22.71
C ASN A 243 -26.86 -15.61 -22.46
N GLY A 244 -27.16 -14.69 -21.55
CA GLY A 244 -28.52 -14.36 -21.12
C GLY A 244 -29.09 -15.28 -20.03
N LYS A 245 -28.41 -16.40 -19.69
CA LYS A 245 -28.84 -17.22 -18.55
C LYS A 245 -28.65 -16.47 -17.24
N ARG A 246 -29.57 -16.70 -16.31
CA ARG A 246 -29.56 -16.11 -14.97
C ARG A 246 -29.36 -17.17 -13.90
N GLY A 247 -28.68 -16.80 -12.84
CA GLY A 247 -28.42 -17.68 -11.69
C GLY A 247 -27.96 -16.91 -10.46
N ILE A 248 -27.89 -17.61 -9.34
CA ILE A 248 -27.40 -17.03 -8.08
C ILE A 248 -25.88 -17.10 -8.07
N CYS A 249 -25.22 -15.95 -7.93
CA CYS A 249 -23.78 -15.89 -7.80
C CYS A 249 -23.35 -16.44 -6.43
N ALA A 250 -22.48 -17.43 -6.44
CA ALA A 250 -21.96 -18.11 -5.25
C ALA A 250 -20.49 -17.73 -5.02
N GLY A 251 -19.72 -18.63 -4.40
CA GLY A 251 -18.37 -18.33 -3.94
C GLY A 251 -17.34 -18.21 -5.07
N TYR A 252 -16.17 -17.74 -4.66
CA TYR A 252 -15.03 -17.46 -5.51
C TYR A 252 -14.19 -18.71 -5.75
N VAL A 253 -13.74 -18.91 -6.99
CA VAL A 253 -12.91 -20.04 -7.39
C VAL A 253 -11.73 -19.52 -8.17
N ASN A 254 -10.52 -19.86 -7.76
CA ASN A 254 -9.33 -19.67 -8.57
C ASN A 254 -9.09 -20.94 -9.41
N GLN A 255 -9.36 -20.86 -10.71
CA GLN A 255 -9.18 -21.97 -11.65
C GLN A 255 -8.39 -21.49 -12.87
N ASN A 256 -7.30 -22.19 -13.20
CA ASN A 256 -6.41 -21.88 -14.33
C ASN A 256 -5.88 -20.44 -14.32
N ASN A 257 -5.50 -19.92 -13.14
CA ASN A 257 -5.02 -18.55 -12.93
C ASN A 257 -6.02 -17.47 -13.38
N ALA A 258 -7.32 -17.76 -13.37
CA ALA A 258 -8.38 -16.81 -13.66
C ALA A 258 -9.35 -16.69 -12.49
N SER A 259 -9.58 -15.45 -12.06
CA SER A 259 -10.57 -15.07 -11.04
C SER A 259 -11.98 -15.38 -11.55
N ARG A 260 -12.64 -16.37 -10.94
CA ARG A 260 -13.99 -16.82 -11.31
C ARG A 260 -14.92 -16.83 -10.11
N ARG A 261 -16.22 -16.78 -10.36
CA ARG A 261 -17.25 -17.14 -9.38
C ARG A 261 -18.08 -18.30 -9.87
N SER A 262 -18.49 -19.14 -8.94
CA SER A 262 -19.53 -20.13 -9.19
C SER A 262 -20.88 -19.43 -9.35
N VAL A 263 -21.69 -19.86 -10.31
CA VAL A 263 -23.08 -19.42 -10.48
C VAL A 263 -23.96 -20.65 -10.48
N ASP A 264 -24.98 -20.66 -9.62
CA ASP A 264 -26.00 -21.70 -9.59
C ASP A 264 -27.10 -21.39 -10.61
N ILE A 265 -27.22 -22.26 -11.62
CA ILE A 265 -28.23 -22.18 -12.67
C ILE A 265 -29.07 -23.46 -12.62
N GLY A 266 -30.19 -23.41 -11.89
CA GLY A 266 -31.12 -24.54 -11.78
C GLY A 266 -30.51 -25.77 -11.08
N GLY A 267 -29.74 -25.57 -10.01
CA GLY A 267 -29.08 -26.62 -9.24
C GLY A 267 -27.75 -27.08 -9.82
N LYS A 268 -27.25 -26.41 -10.88
CA LYS A 268 -25.96 -26.70 -11.51
C LYS A 268 -25.01 -25.54 -11.29
N HIS A 269 -23.87 -25.82 -10.68
CA HIS A 269 -22.80 -24.84 -10.49
C HIS A 269 -21.90 -24.73 -11.73
N VAL A 270 -21.72 -23.51 -12.24
CA VAL A 270 -20.81 -23.21 -13.34
C VAL A 270 -19.82 -22.12 -12.93
N ALA A 271 -18.53 -22.30 -13.25
CA ALA A 271 -17.49 -21.33 -12.92
C ALA A 271 -17.31 -20.29 -14.03
N ILE A 272 -17.70 -19.05 -13.78
CA ILE A 272 -17.74 -17.96 -14.74
C ILE A 272 -16.71 -16.88 -14.35
N LYS A 273 -16.01 -16.32 -15.35
CA LYS A 273 -15.09 -15.21 -15.11
C LYS A 273 -15.86 -13.97 -14.65
N ILE A 274 -15.24 -13.15 -13.81
CA ILE A 274 -15.90 -11.98 -13.22
C ILE A 274 -16.38 -11.01 -14.31
N GLU A 275 -15.61 -10.80 -15.38
CA GLU A 275 -15.98 -9.88 -16.47
C GLU A 275 -17.17 -10.36 -17.34
N ASN A 276 -17.63 -11.60 -17.13
CA ASN A 276 -18.76 -12.21 -17.82
C ASN A 276 -20.04 -12.25 -16.95
N LEU A 277 -20.02 -11.59 -15.79
CA LEU A 277 -21.12 -11.53 -14.84
C LEU A 277 -21.69 -10.11 -14.75
N LYS A 278 -23.01 -9.99 -14.93
CA LYS A 278 -23.73 -8.73 -14.75
C LYS A 278 -24.80 -8.89 -13.67
N LEU A 279 -24.85 -7.99 -12.70
CA LEU A 279 -25.93 -7.97 -11.71
C LEU A 279 -27.28 -7.69 -12.38
N VAL A 280 -28.28 -8.50 -12.07
CA VAL A 280 -29.66 -8.25 -12.50
C VAL A 280 -30.20 -7.10 -11.65
N ASN A 281 -30.85 -6.12 -12.29
CA ASN A 281 -31.41 -4.91 -11.66
C ASN A 281 -30.37 -3.95 -11.05
N SER A 282 -29.12 -3.92 -11.56
CA SER A 282 -28.18 -2.86 -11.20
C SER A 282 -28.73 -1.50 -11.65
N ILE A 283 -29.05 -0.63 -10.70
CA ILE A 283 -29.49 0.74 -10.99
C ILE A 283 -28.25 1.53 -11.41
N GLY A 284 -27.91 1.54 -12.70
CA GLY A 284 -27.07 2.53 -13.43
C GLY A 284 -25.66 2.90 -12.93
N GLU A 285 -25.30 2.65 -11.67
CA GLU A 285 -24.05 3.06 -11.04
C GLU A 285 -23.00 1.98 -11.28
N GLU A 286 -21.88 2.41 -11.82
CA GLU A 286 -20.69 1.58 -11.98
C GLU A 286 -20.14 1.25 -10.58
N TYR A 287 -20.26 -0.01 -10.17
CA TYR A 287 -19.70 -0.47 -8.91
C TYR A 287 -18.17 -0.50 -9.01
N SER A 288 -17.51 0.45 -8.34
CA SER A 288 -16.06 0.49 -8.19
C SER A 288 -15.68 0.22 -6.73
N PRO A 289 -15.36 -1.04 -6.35
CA PRO A 289 -14.99 -1.35 -4.98
C PRO A 289 -13.70 -0.62 -4.60
N LYS A 290 -13.63 -0.13 -3.36
CA LYS A 290 -12.34 0.29 -2.77
C LYS A 290 -11.40 -0.92 -2.77
N LEU A 291 -10.16 -0.73 -3.19
CA LEU A 291 -9.14 -1.78 -3.14
C LEU A 291 -9.01 -2.27 -1.69
N LEU A 292 -9.10 -3.60 -1.49
CA LEU A 292 -9.11 -4.18 -0.14
C LEU A 292 -7.85 -3.82 0.67
N ALA A 293 -6.70 -3.65 -0.01
CA ALA A 293 -5.45 -3.23 0.60
C ALA A 293 -5.43 -1.76 1.07
N ASP A 294 -6.36 -0.93 0.57
CA ASP A 294 -6.50 0.47 0.95
C ASP A 294 -7.62 0.70 1.98
N VAL A 295 -8.35 -0.34 2.39
CA VAL A 295 -9.35 -0.25 3.46
C VAL A 295 -8.65 0.14 4.76
N GLN A 296 -9.11 1.22 5.38
CA GLN A 296 -8.54 1.72 6.62
C GLN A 296 -9.24 1.07 7.80
N ASP A 297 -8.45 0.75 8.83
CA ASP A 297 -8.99 0.43 10.15
C ASP A 297 -9.53 1.68 10.85
N ARG A 298 -10.13 1.52 12.03
CA ARG A 298 -10.73 2.63 12.82
C ARG A 298 -9.70 3.60 13.40
N MET A 299 -8.41 3.39 13.14
CA MET A 299 -7.30 4.31 13.44
C MET A 299 -6.80 5.01 12.17
N GLY A 300 -7.43 4.79 11.02
CA GLY A 300 -7.04 5.32 9.72
C GLY A 300 -5.86 4.58 9.08
N CYS A 301 -5.37 3.50 9.67
CA CYS A 301 -4.24 2.78 9.14
C CYS A 301 -4.68 1.80 8.05
N VAL A 302 -3.85 1.66 7.01
CA VAL A 302 -3.91 0.51 6.08
C VAL A 302 -2.73 -0.42 6.36
N ALA A 303 -2.76 -1.66 5.88
CA ALA A 303 -1.66 -2.62 6.06
C ALA A 303 -0.29 -2.04 5.65
N LEU A 304 -0.25 -1.23 4.59
CA LEU A 304 0.98 -0.58 4.15
C LEU A 304 1.59 0.37 5.20
N HIS A 305 0.79 1.05 6.04
CA HIS A 305 1.33 1.89 7.12
C HIS A 305 2.13 1.06 8.12
N GLU A 306 1.62 -0.11 8.50
CA GLU A 306 2.33 -1.03 9.40
C GLU A 306 3.65 -1.50 8.76
N VAL A 307 3.60 -1.87 7.48
CA VAL A 307 4.78 -2.24 6.70
C VAL A 307 5.79 -1.10 6.63
N MET A 308 5.37 0.17 6.55
CA MET A 308 6.29 1.32 6.60
C MET A 308 7.03 1.47 7.93
N THR A 309 6.47 0.97 9.04
CA THR A 309 7.15 0.96 10.35
C THR A 309 8.11 -0.21 10.51
N THR A 310 8.14 -1.13 9.54
CA THR A 310 9.02 -2.29 9.50
C THR A 310 9.87 -2.29 8.22
N ASN A 311 10.96 -3.04 8.20
CA ASN A 311 11.81 -3.12 7.00
C ASN A 311 11.41 -4.28 6.07
N ARG A 312 10.09 -4.60 6.01
CA ARG A 312 9.52 -5.71 5.23
C ARG A 312 9.39 -5.37 3.74
N LYS A 313 10.54 -5.41 3.06
CA LYS A 313 10.68 -5.13 1.62
C LYS A 313 9.75 -6.00 0.76
N ASP A 314 9.69 -7.29 1.07
CA ASP A 314 8.89 -8.31 0.39
C ASP A 314 7.39 -7.98 0.40
N VAL A 315 6.86 -7.62 1.57
CA VAL A 315 5.45 -7.25 1.74
C VAL A 315 5.14 -5.92 1.06
N ALA A 316 6.07 -4.95 1.14
CA ALA A 316 5.93 -3.67 0.45
C ALA A 316 5.87 -3.86 -1.08
N GLU A 317 6.70 -4.76 -1.63
CA GLU A 317 6.72 -5.09 -3.06
C GLU A 317 5.41 -5.78 -3.47
N PHE A 318 4.90 -6.72 -2.67
CA PHE A 318 3.59 -7.32 -2.88
C PHE A 318 2.46 -6.27 -2.91
N LEU A 319 2.36 -5.42 -1.87
CA LEU A 319 1.28 -4.43 -1.75
C LEU A 319 1.35 -3.37 -2.85
N LEU A 320 2.54 -2.83 -3.15
CA LEU A 320 2.69 -1.73 -4.10
C LEU A 320 2.71 -2.22 -5.56
N VAL A 321 3.55 -3.21 -5.86
CA VAL A 321 3.81 -3.61 -7.26
C VAL A 321 2.77 -4.60 -7.75
N LYS A 322 2.45 -5.63 -6.95
CA LYS A 322 1.51 -6.68 -7.36
C LYS A 322 0.06 -6.26 -7.17
N VAL A 323 -0.26 -5.67 -6.02
CA VAL A 323 -1.65 -5.31 -5.65
C VAL A 323 -2.03 -3.90 -6.12
N GLY A 324 -1.07 -2.97 -6.17
CA GLY A 324 -1.34 -1.58 -6.58
C GLY A 324 -1.85 -0.68 -5.45
N ALA A 325 -1.56 -1.00 -4.19
CA ALA A 325 -1.95 -0.22 -3.02
C ALA A 325 -1.53 1.25 -3.12
N SER A 326 -2.34 2.12 -2.52
CA SER A 326 -2.12 3.56 -2.53
C SER A 326 -1.06 3.99 -1.52
N LEU A 327 -0.21 4.93 -1.95
CA LEU A 327 0.78 5.59 -1.09
C LEU A 327 0.23 6.84 -0.41
N ASP A 328 -1.03 7.21 -0.68
CA ASP A 328 -1.57 8.54 -0.37
C ASP A 328 -2.77 8.47 0.62
N VAL A 329 -2.97 7.32 1.27
CA VAL A 329 -3.95 7.15 2.36
C VAL A 329 -3.38 7.72 3.65
N LYS A 330 -4.16 8.50 4.41
CA LYS A 330 -3.72 9.17 5.65
C LYS A 330 -4.22 8.45 6.90
N GLU A 331 -3.34 8.20 7.86
CA GLU A 331 -3.70 7.68 9.18
C GLU A 331 -4.06 8.79 10.20
N LEU A 332 -4.83 8.45 11.25
CA LEU A 332 -5.47 9.46 12.11
C LEU A 332 -4.57 10.10 13.17
N ASP A 333 -3.46 9.48 13.57
CA ASP A 333 -2.58 10.05 14.61
C ASP A 333 -1.70 11.18 14.07
N SER A 334 -0.84 10.85 13.12
CA SER A 334 0.17 11.79 12.60
C SER A 334 -0.24 12.43 11.28
N ASN A 335 -1.43 12.11 10.78
CA ASN A 335 -1.95 12.55 9.48
C ASN A 335 -0.99 12.20 8.33
N ALA A 336 -0.16 11.17 8.52
CA ALA A 336 0.88 10.76 7.60
C ALA A 336 0.36 9.73 6.59
N THR A 337 0.91 9.80 5.40
CA THR A 337 0.75 8.80 4.35
C THR A 337 1.92 7.82 4.32
N PRO A 338 1.79 6.63 3.72
CA PRO A 338 2.93 5.74 3.49
C PRO A 338 4.08 6.41 2.72
N ARG A 339 3.75 7.31 1.77
CA ARG A 339 4.73 8.15 1.06
C ARG A 339 5.53 9.06 2.00
N GLU A 340 4.87 9.69 2.96
CA GLU A 340 5.54 10.58 3.91
C GLU A 340 6.33 9.79 4.95
N MET A 341 5.80 8.64 5.38
CA MET A 341 6.49 7.71 6.28
C MET A 341 7.78 7.16 5.66
N SER A 342 7.82 6.90 4.34
CA SER A 342 9.05 6.45 3.68
C SER A 342 10.18 7.46 3.80
N VAL A 343 9.86 8.76 3.91
CA VAL A 343 10.86 9.79 4.17
C VAL A 343 11.20 9.90 5.64
N ARG A 344 10.20 9.94 6.53
CA ARG A 344 10.41 10.08 7.98
C ARG A 344 11.20 8.91 8.58
N CYS A 345 10.98 7.71 8.06
CA CYS A 345 11.54 6.46 8.57
C CYS A 345 12.55 5.83 7.60
N GLY A 346 12.95 6.54 6.54
CA GLY A 346 13.75 5.99 5.44
C GLY A 346 15.06 5.34 5.88
N ASP A 347 15.77 5.97 6.82
CA ASP A 347 17.06 5.46 7.32
C ASP A 347 16.89 4.23 8.22
N LYS A 348 15.75 4.13 8.92
CA LYS A 348 15.42 2.98 9.79
C LYS A 348 14.92 1.79 8.99
N ASN A 349 14.22 2.03 7.87
CA ASN A 349 13.59 1.02 7.03
C ASN A 349 14.03 1.14 5.56
N PRO A 350 15.34 0.96 5.26
CA PRO A 350 15.92 1.25 3.94
C PRO A 350 15.38 0.34 2.82
N GLY A 351 15.01 -0.90 3.13
CA GLY A 351 14.42 -1.85 2.19
C GLY A 351 13.04 -1.41 1.73
N THR A 352 12.16 -1.09 2.67
CA THR A 352 10.82 -0.56 2.36
C THR A 352 10.91 0.78 1.62
N ASN A 353 11.79 1.68 2.06
CA ASN A 353 12.02 2.97 1.40
C ASN A 353 12.53 2.81 -0.05
N SER A 354 13.41 1.84 -0.30
CA SER A 354 13.90 1.52 -1.65
C SER A 354 12.75 1.09 -2.57
N VAL A 355 11.85 0.22 -2.09
CA VAL A 355 10.67 -0.22 -2.86
C VAL A 355 9.73 0.94 -3.16
N VAL A 356 9.42 1.78 -2.17
CA VAL A 356 8.55 2.95 -2.36
C VAL A 356 9.15 3.92 -3.39
N ASN A 357 10.44 4.25 -3.27
CA ASN A 357 11.10 5.13 -4.23
C ASN A 357 11.12 4.56 -5.64
N LYS A 358 11.46 3.27 -5.78
CA LYS A 358 11.45 2.58 -7.07
C LYS A 358 10.04 2.59 -7.67
N PHE A 359 9.03 2.26 -6.88
CA PHE A 359 7.63 2.26 -7.32
C PHE A 359 7.16 3.64 -7.81
N ILE A 360 7.50 4.71 -7.09
CA ILE A 360 7.18 6.08 -7.50
C ILE A 360 7.90 6.44 -8.81
N VAL A 361 9.19 6.11 -8.91
CA VAL A 361 10.01 6.32 -10.11
C VAL A 361 9.43 5.58 -11.32
N ASP A 362 9.07 4.31 -11.16
CA ASP A 362 8.54 3.48 -12.24
C ASP A 362 7.15 3.98 -12.68
N LYS A 363 6.26 4.31 -11.74
CA LYS A 363 4.95 4.92 -12.06
C LYS A 363 5.10 6.25 -12.79
N GLU A 364 5.99 7.13 -12.36
CA GLU A 364 6.17 8.43 -13.01
C GLU A 364 6.86 8.29 -14.37
N LYS A 365 7.82 7.36 -14.54
CA LYS A 365 8.40 7.04 -15.85
C LYS A 365 7.34 6.51 -16.82
N GLN A 366 6.48 5.60 -16.35
CA GLN A 366 5.40 5.05 -17.14
C GLN A 366 4.40 6.15 -17.53
N LYS A 367 3.99 6.99 -16.59
CA LYS A 367 3.13 8.15 -16.85
C LYS A 367 3.74 9.09 -17.91
N ARG A 368 5.01 9.46 -17.77
CA ARG A 368 5.73 10.29 -18.76
C ARG A 368 5.88 9.60 -20.11
N LYS A 369 5.80 8.27 -20.19
CA LYS A 369 5.79 7.52 -21.45
C LYS A 369 4.40 7.58 -22.08
N ASP A 370 3.36 7.36 -21.30
CA ASP A 370 1.95 7.34 -21.75
C ASP A 370 1.44 8.73 -22.16
N GLU A 371 2.01 9.80 -21.58
CA GLU A 371 1.74 11.19 -21.93
C GLU A 371 2.46 11.68 -23.20
N ARG A 372 3.44 10.93 -23.72
CA ARG A 372 4.15 11.34 -24.94
C ARG A 372 3.29 11.10 -26.18
N PHE A 373 3.29 12.08 -27.06
CA PHE A 373 2.60 12.03 -28.35
C PHE A 373 3.46 12.67 -29.44
N CYS A 374 3.11 12.42 -30.70
CA CYS A 374 3.72 13.14 -31.80
C CYS A 374 3.14 14.55 -31.91
N GLU A 375 3.99 15.57 -31.85
CA GLU A 375 3.58 16.98 -31.91
C GLU A 375 2.87 17.35 -33.23
N TYR A 376 3.16 16.62 -34.31
CA TYR A 376 2.52 16.83 -35.61
C TYR A 376 1.17 16.11 -35.74
N CYS A 377 1.16 14.79 -35.61
CA CYS A 377 -0.03 13.97 -35.92
C CYS A 377 -0.86 13.59 -34.69
N GLN A 378 -0.41 13.98 -33.48
CA GLN A 378 -1.09 13.77 -32.19
C GLN A 378 -1.34 12.30 -31.82
N LYS A 379 -0.75 11.36 -32.57
CA LYS A 379 -0.80 9.93 -32.26
C LYS A 379 0.15 9.60 -31.10
N ARG A 380 -0.24 8.60 -30.32
CA ARG A 380 0.56 7.98 -29.25
C ARG A 380 0.95 6.56 -29.69
N PRO A 381 1.95 6.41 -30.57
CA PRO A 381 2.36 5.08 -31.01
C PRO A 381 3.10 4.36 -29.89
N ASP A 382 2.96 3.04 -29.82
CA ASP A 382 3.72 2.19 -28.89
C ASP A 382 5.24 2.18 -29.21
N THR A 383 5.61 2.64 -30.41
CA THR A 383 7.00 2.78 -30.85
C THR A 383 7.70 3.97 -30.22
N LYS A 384 9.01 3.85 -30.00
CA LYS A 384 9.84 4.95 -29.49
C LYS A 384 9.78 6.18 -30.40
N LEU A 385 9.25 7.29 -29.89
CA LEU A 385 9.23 8.57 -30.60
C LEU A 385 10.65 9.14 -30.76
N LEU A 386 10.91 9.75 -31.91
CA LEU A 386 12.07 10.60 -32.14
C LEU A 386 11.95 11.86 -31.28
N ILE A 387 13.06 12.33 -30.73
CA ILE A 387 13.13 13.58 -29.97
C ILE A 387 13.88 14.59 -30.83
N CYS A 388 13.39 15.83 -30.92
CA CYS A 388 14.08 16.90 -31.64
C CYS A 388 15.52 17.06 -31.14
N ALA A 389 16.52 16.89 -32.01
CA ALA A 389 17.93 17.04 -31.65
C ALA A 389 18.32 18.48 -31.25
N GLY A 390 17.52 19.48 -31.61
CA GLY A 390 17.78 20.88 -31.23
C GLY A 390 17.36 21.19 -29.79
N CYS A 391 16.06 21.03 -29.50
CA CYS A 391 15.50 21.42 -28.20
C CYS A 391 15.40 20.26 -27.19
N HIS A 392 15.48 19.01 -27.64
CA HIS A 392 15.32 17.79 -26.83
C HIS A 392 13.97 17.65 -26.09
N ILE A 393 12.94 18.38 -26.51
CA ILE A 393 11.62 18.41 -25.85
C ILE A 393 10.55 17.78 -26.73
N SER A 394 10.36 18.32 -27.94
CA SER A 394 9.31 17.87 -28.85
C SER A 394 9.57 16.48 -29.42
N THR A 395 8.51 15.68 -29.51
CA THR A 395 8.55 14.28 -29.94
C THR A 395 7.79 14.04 -31.25
N TYR A 396 8.28 13.11 -32.07
CA TYR A 396 7.72 12.80 -33.39
C TYR A 396 7.73 11.30 -33.69
N CYS A 397 6.73 10.81 -34.43
CA CYS A 397 6.72 9.40 -34.88
C CYS A 397 7.93 9.07 -35.76
N ASN A 398 8.29 10.00 -36.64
CA ASN A 398 9.32 9.82 -37.66
C ASN A 398 9.82 11.20 -38.13
N SER A 399 10.85 11.20 -38.99
CA SER A 399 11.43 12.43 -39.54
C SER A 399 10.46 13.21 -40.43
N GLU A 400 9.46 12.57 -41.02
CA GLU A 400 8.44 13.25 -41.83
C GLU A 400 7.54 14.15 -40.98
N CYS A 401 7.03 13.61 -39.86
CA CYS A 401 6.26 14.37 -38.88
C CYS A 401 7.08 15.56 -38.32
N GLN A 402 8.37 15.34 -38.06
CA GLN A 402 9.26 16.41 -37.60
C GLN A 402 9.42 17.53 -38.65
N ARG A 403 9.62 17.18 -39.92
CA ARG A 403 9.74 18.17 -41.01
C ARG A 403 8.43 18.91 -41.25
N ALA A 404 7.30 18.22 -41.15
CA ALA A 404 5.99 18.81 -41.35
C ALA A 404 5.63 19.83 -40.25
N ASP A 405 6.02 19.57 -39.00
CA ASP A 405 5.82 20.51 -37.89
C ASP A 405 6.86 21.66 -37.86
N TRP A 406 7.97 21.56 -38.59
CA TRP A 406 9.11 22.47 -38.47
C TRP A 406 8.74 23.95 -38.58
N LYS A 407 7.78 24.31 -39.46
CA LYS A 407 7.33 25.71 -39.62
C LYS A 407 6.79 26.31 -38.32
N LYS A 408 6.07 25.51 -37.52
CA LYS A 408 5.54 25.90 -36.20
C LYS A 408 6.60 25.69 -35.12
N HIS A 409 7.23 24.52 -35.13
CA HIS A 409 8.20 24.12 -34.11
C HIS A 409 9.44 25.00 -34.06
N LYS A 410 9.94 25.55 -35.18
CA LYS A 410 11.21 26.31 -35.23
C LYS A 410 11.28 27.43 -34.19
N VAL A 411 10.19 28.16 -33.97
CA VAL A 411 10.11 29.25 -32.98
C VAL A 411 10.22 28.69 -31.56
N ILE A 412 9.46 27.64 -31.27
CA ILE A 412 9.47 26.95 -29.97
C ILE A 412 10.84 26.29 -29.71
N CYS A 413 11.44 25.69 -30.74
CA CYS A 413 12.75 25.05 -30.68
C CYS A 413 13.82 26.07 -30.33
N LYS A 414 13.83 27.23 -30.99
CA LYS A 414 14.77 28.31 -30.68
C LYS A 414 14.58 28.81 -29.25
N ALA A 415 13.34 29.15 -28.86
CA ALA A 415 13.03 29.61 -27.51
C ALA A 415 13.50 28.59 -26.45
N ASN A 416 13.22 27.30 -26.65
CA ASN A 416 13.63 26.26 -25.70
C ASN A 416 15.13 25.96 -25.71
N ARG A 417 15.87 26.27 -26.78
CA ARG A 417 17.33 26.15 -26.78
C ARG A 417 17.98 27.26 -25.98
N GLU A 418 17.39 28.46 -26.00
CA GLU A 418 17.91 29.69 -25.38
C GLU A 418 17.39 29.91 -23.95
N LYS A 419 16.27 29.28 -23.55
CA LYS A 419 15.65 29.38 -22.22
C LYS A 419 16.38 28.53 -21.18
N GLY A 420 17.64 28.84 -20.92
CA GLY A 420 18.43 28.31 -19.83
C GLY A 420 18.62 29.35 -18.72
N ILE A 421 18.73 28.89 -17.48
CA ILE A 421 19.10 29.73 -16.35
C ILE A 421 20.62 29.71 -16.26
N LYS A 422 21.24 30.83 -16.63
CA LYS A 422 22.67 31.05 -16.40
C LYS A 422 22.89 31.26 -14.90
N LEU A 423 23.63 30.34 -14.30
CA LEU A 423 23.98 30.38 -12.89
C LEU A 423 25.03 31.46 -12.67
N GLU A 424 24.96 32.16 -11.53
CA GLU A 424 26.03 33.04 -11.11
C GLU A 424 27.22 32.20 -10.65
N ALA A 425 28.39 32.46 -11.25
CA ALA A 425 29.66 31.85 -10.87
C ALA A 425 29.77 31.75 -9.35
N ALA A 426 30.05 30.54 -8.86
CA ALA A 426 30.53 30.37 -7.50
C ALA A 426 31.87 31.11 -7.40
N GLY A 427 31.82 32.41 -7.13
CA GLY A 427 33.02 33.17 -6.79
C GLY A 427 33.68 32.54 -5.56
N PRO A 428 34.96 32.82 -5.29
CA PRO A 428 35.46 32.65 -3.94
C PRO A 428 34.51 33.46 -3.05
N ILE A 429 33.90 32.83 -2.04
CA ILE A 429 32.80 33.43 -1.28
C ILE A 429 33.34 34.68 -0.53
N GLY A 430 33.19 35.84 -1.17
CA GLY A 430 33.31 37.15 -0.57
C GLY A 430 32.04 37.42 0.20
N MET A 431 32.18 37.51 1.52
CA MET A 431 31.13 37.67 2.51
C MET A 431 30.03 38.68 2.11
N THR A 432 28.77 38.24 2.09
CA THR A 432 27.60 39.08 2.39
C THR A 432 26.69 38.37 3.40
N PRO A 433 26.01 39.11 4.30
CA PRO A 433 25.81 38.71 5.70
C PRO A 433 24.49 37.96 5.98
N LEU A 434 24.11 36.99 5.13
CA LEU A 434 22.87 36.20 5.33
C LEU A 434 23.11 34.73 5.69
N ILE A 435 24.35 34.34 5.96
CA ILE A 435 24.71 32.98 6.34
C ILE A 435 24.77 32.91 7.87
N LYS A 436 23.83 32.19 8.50
CA LYS A 436 23.88 31.88 9.94
C LYS A 436 25.18 31.14 10.27
N GLU A 437 25.77 31.41 11.44
CA GLU A 437 27.08 30.87 11.88
C GLU A 437 27.23 29.35 11.73
N GLU A 438 26.13 28.59 11.84
CA GLU A 438 26.09 27.13 11.66
C GLU A 438 26.48 26.66 10.25
N PHE A 439 26.32 27.51 9.21
CA PHE A 439 26.61 27.17 7.82
C PHE A 439 28.02 27.58 7.37
N ARG A 440 28.73 28.39 8.17
CA ARG A 440 30.09 28.88 7.82
C ARG A 440 31.09 27.74 7.70
N SER A 441 31.05 26.77 8.61
CA SER A 441 32.02 25.66 8.65
C SER A 441 31.93 24.73 7.44
N VAL A 442 30.72 24.40 6.97
CA VAL A 442 30.49 23.53 5.79
C VAL A 442 30.88 24.23 4.49
N ILE A 443 30.76 25.56 4.44
CA ILE A 443 31.06 26.36 3.26
C ILE A 443 32.56 26.70 3.17
N ASP A 444 33.22 26.99 4.30
CA ASP A 444 34.65 27.34 4.35
C ASP A 444 35.57 26.18 3.91
N GLU A 445 35.13 24.93 4.04
CA GLU A 445 35.89 23.74 3.64
C GLU A 445 35.87 23.48 2.11
N TYR A 446 34.86 24.00 1.39
CA TYR A 446 34.64 23.77 -0.05
C TYR A 446 34.89 25.03 -0.88
N ARG A 447 36.13 25.55 -0.82
CA ARG A 447 36.58 26.61 -1.74
C ARG A 447 36.88 26.02 -3.13
N GLY A 448 35.95 26.13 -4.07
CA GLY A 448 36.21 25.75 -5.47
C GLY A 448 35.12 26.26 -6.43
N GLY A 449 35.53 26.94 -7.51
CA GLY A 449 34.65 27.38 -8.59
C GLY A 449 34.04 26.21 -9.39
N TYR A 450 33.29 26.51 -10.45
CA TYR A 450 32.71 25.47 -11.29
C TYR A 450 33.77 24.53 -11.86
N CYS A 451 33.68 23.24 -11.56
CA CYS A 451 34.48 22.22 -12.24
C CYS A 451 33.74 21.78 -13.51
N LYS A 452 34.19 22.21 -14.69
CA LYS A 452 33.65 21.69 -15.96
C LYS A 452 33.94 20.18 -16.08
N PRO A 453 32.97 19.33 -16.47
CA PRO A 453 33.19 17.90 -16.62
C PRO A 453 34.27 17.59 -17.67
N GLN A 454 35.07 16.56 -17.43
CA GLN A 454 36.11 16.13 -18.36
C GLN A 454 35.46 15.56 -19.64
N GLY A 455 35.85 16.06 -20.81
CA GLY A 455 35.38 15.57 -22.11
C GLY A 455 34.09 16.21 -22.66
N VAL A 456 33.57 17.27 -22.03
CA VAL A 456 32.41 18.03 -22.55
C VAL A 456 32.89 19.27 -23.31
N SER A 457 32.44 19.48 -24.54
CA SER A 457 32.79 20.65 -25.36
C SER A 457 32.12 21.94 -24.84
N VAL A 458 32.56 23.11 -25.31
CA VAL A 458 31.83 24.37 -25.04
C VAL A 458 30.42 24.27 -25.61
N ASP A 459 29.43 24.75 -24.86
CA ASP A 459 27.99 24.72 -25.17
C ASP A 459 27.38 23.32 -25.37
N GLU A 460 28.17 22.26 -25.20
CA GLU A 460 27.69 20.89 -25.27
C GLU A 460 26.78 20.59 -24.07
N LYS A 461 25.57 20.12 -24.36
CA LYS A 461 24.59 19.80 -23.33
C LYS A 461 24.83 18.41 -22.76
N PHE A 462 25.22 18.34 -21.51
CA PHE A 462 25.35 17.10 -20.74
C PHE A 462 24.25 17.01 -19.68
N TRP A 463 24.14 15.89 -18.99
CA TRP A 463 23.19 15.74 -17.89
C TRP A 463 23.88 16.09 -16.56
N ILE A 464 23.17 16.80 -15.68
CA ILE A 464 23.60 17.08 -14.31
C ILE A 464 22.48 16.71 -13.33
N LYS A 465 22.86 16.12 -12.18
CA LYS A 465 21.98 15.79 -11.06
C LYS A 465 22.03 16.97 -10.11
N VAL A 466 20.87 17.43 -9.68
CA VAL A 466 20.75 18.51 -8.71
C VAL A 466 20.03 17.98 -7.50
N HIS A 467 20.69 18.03 -6.34
CA HIS A 467 20.12 17.69 -5.05
C HIS A 467 19.69 18.97 -4.33
N ALA A 468 18.43 18.99 -3.87
CA ALA A 468 17.80 20.09 -3.16
C ALA A 468 17.42 19.64 -1.74
N PRO A 469 18.25 19.96 -0.72
CA PRO A 469 17.94 19.68 0.68
C PRO A 469 16.60 20.29 1.09
N ARG A 470 15.91 19.74 2.11
CA ARG A 470 14.55 20.19 2.51
C ARG A 470 14.49 21.63 3.05
N ASP A 471 15.57 22.06 3.66
CA ASP A 471 15.79 23.37 4.23
C ASP A 471 16.42 24.33 3.22
N ASN A 472 16.66 25.58 3.62
CA ASN A 472 17.25 26.61 2.75
C ASN A 472 18.78 26.44 2.64
N ARG A 473 19.25 25.20 2.45
CA ARG A 473 20.67 24.87 2.24
C ARG A 473 21.04 24.94 0.76
N PRO A 474 22.34 25.10 0.44
CA PRO A 474 22.80 25.12 -0.95
C PRO A 474 22.36 23.88 -1.75
N LEU A 475 22.02 24.10 -3.01
CA LEU A 475 21.79 23.04 -4.00
C LEU A 475 23.13 22.40 -4.36
N LEU A 476 23.19 21.07 -4.44
CA LEU A 476 24.37 20.33 -4.85
C LEU A 476 24.19 19.81 -6.28
N PHE A 477 25.10 20.20 -7.18
CA PHE A 477 25.14 19.78 -8.57
C PHE A 477 26.24 18.74 -8.72
N ASN A 478 25.93 17.62 -9.40
CA ASN A 478 26.92 16.59 -9.75
C ASN A 478 26.64 16.01 -11.13
N ASP A 479 27.66 15.79 -11.94
CA ASP A 479 27.54 14.94 -13.14
C ASP A 479 27.42 13.45 -12.78
N GLU A 480 27.34 12.61 -13.81
CA GLU A 480 27.24 11.16 -13.68
C GLU A 480 28.55 10.53 -13.20
N ASN A 481 29.69 11.05 -13.64
CA ASN A 481 31.01 10.50 -13.35
C ASN A 481 31.65 11.10 -12.09
N GLY A 482 31.01 12.07 -11.43
CA GLY A 482 31.57 12.78 -10.29
C GLY A 482 32.75 13.70 -10.63
N THR A 483 32.95 14.03 -11.92
CA THR A 483 34.00 14.93 -12.40
C THR A 483 33.63 16.41 -12.29
N CYS A 484 32.35 16.71 -12.11
CA CYS A 484 31.79 18.05 -12.00
C CYS A 484 30.87 18.08 -10.78
N GLY A 485 31.31 18.74 -9.72
CA GLY A 485 30.54 18.92 -8.48
C GLY A 485 30.63 20.36 -7.98
N PHE A 486 29.50 21.00 -7.67
CA PHE A 486 29.48 22.38 -7.14
C PHE A 486 28.19 22.71 -6.39
N TYR A 487 28.19 23.82 -5.65
CA TYR A 487 27.05 24.29 -4.87
C TYR A 487 26.49 25.61 -5.38
N VAL A 488 25.17 25.79 -5.26
CA VAL A 488 24.49 27.08 -5.47
C VAL A 488 23.70 27.43 -4.21
N GLY A 489 24.09 28.52 -3.55
CA GLY A 489 23.49 28.96 -2.30
C GLY A 489 22.15 29.68 -2.45
N PRO A 490 21.37 29.81 -1.36
CA PRO A 490 20.15 30.62 -1.36
C PRO A 490 20.43 32.06 -1.76
N GLY A 491 19.57 32.63 -2.61
CA GLY A 491 19.69 34.01 -3.09
C GLY A 491 20.55 34.17 -4.36
N ALA A 492 21.35 33.18 -4.74
CA ALA A 492 22.04 33.17 -6.02
C ALA A 492 21.06 33.02 -7.19
N ARG A 493 21.40 33.61 -8.34
CA ARG A 493 20.57 33.50 -9.55
C ARG A 493 20.30 32.03 -9.91
N GLY A 494 19.02 31.70 -10.08
CA GLY A 494 18.56 30.36 -10.44
C GLY A 494 18.26 29.41 -9.28
N TYR A 495 18.68 29.74 -8.05
CA TYR A 495 18.43 28.88 -6.89
C TYR A 495 16.93 28.63 -6.67
N ALA A 496 16.12 29.69 -6.65
CA ALA A 496 14.70 29.61 -6.34
C ALA A 496 13.93 28.84 -7.43
N GLU A 497 14.24 29.10 -8.70
CA GLU A 497 13.61 28.47 -9.85
C GLU A 497 13.96 26.98 -9.95
N ILE A 498 15.23 26.63 -9.74
CA ILE A 498 15.68 25.23 -9.73
C ILE A 498 15.08 24.49 -8.53
N MET A 499 15.10 25.09 -7.34
CA MET A 499 14.51 24.50 -6.15
C MET A 499 13.00 24.27 -6.35
N ALA A 500 12.26 25.28 -6.82
CA ALA A 500 10.84 25.15 -7.14
C ALA A 500 10.61 24.01 -8.15
N LYS A 501 11.41 23.93 -9.21
CA LYS A 501 11.27 22.87 -10.22
C LYS A 501 11.54 21.47 -9.66
N ILE A 502 12.50 21.33 -8.75
CA ILE A 502 12.78 20.06 -8.07
C ILE A 502 11.66 19.71 -7.09
N ARG A 503 11.02 20.69 -6.44
CA ARG A 503 9.89 20.42 -5.54
C ARG A 503 8.62 19.96 -6.25
N GLU A 504 8.44 20.32 -7.52
CA GLU A 504 7.38 19.77 -8.38
C GLU A 504 7.60 18.27 -8.69
N GLU A 505 8.83 17.76 -8.54
CA GLU A 505 9.18 16.39 -8.89
C GLU A 505 8.61 15.40 -7.88
N LYS A 506 7.69 14.55 -8.34
CA LYS A 506 7.07 13.51 -7.51
C LYS A 506 8.04 12.40 -7.12
N THR A 507 9.05 12.17 -7.96
CA THR A 507 10.12 11.20 -7.69
C THR A 507 11.09 11.73 -6.64
N PHE A 508 11.74 10.81 -5.92
CA PHE A 508 12.76 11.16 -4.91
C PHE A 508 12.31 12.19 -3.86
N HIS A 509 11.01 12.27 -3.59
CA HIS A 509 10.39 13.19 -2.64
C HIS A 509 10.69 14.67 -2.91
N GLY A 510 10.87 15.04 -4.18
CA GLY A 510 11.24 16.40 -4.57
C GLY A 510 12.57 16.85 -3.98
N LEU A 511 13.50 15.92 -3.71
CA LEU A 511 14.85 16.22 -3.19
C LEU A 511 15.92 16.16 -4.27
N LYS A 512 15.62 15.65 -5.46
CA LYS A 512 16.55 15.69 -6.58
C LYS A 512 15.82 15.60 -7.91
N SER A 513 16.45 16.17 -8.94
CA SER A 513 16.06 15.97 -10.33
C SER A 513 17.31 16.03 -11.22
N TYR A 514 17.14 15.70 -12.50
CA TYR A 514 18.21 15.69 -13.49
C TYR A 514 17.85 16.64 -14.61
N PHE A 515 18.78 17.52 -14.95
CA PHE A 515 18.60 18.54 -15.99
C PHE A 515 19.71 18.42 -17.01
N ARG A 516 19.47 18.92 -18.21
CA ARG A 516 20.56 19.28 -19.11
C ARG A 516 21.25 20.53 -18.58
N ALA A 517 22.56 20.56 -18.71
CA ALA A 517 23.41 21.70 -18.41
C ALA A 517 24.44 21.90 -19.53
N SER A 518 24.97 23.10 -19.67
CA SER A 518 26.11 23.41 -20.55
C SER A 518 27.03 24.43 -19.90
N PHE A 519 28.29 24.46 -20.33
CA PHE A 519 29.27 25.47 -19.95
C PHE A 519 29.66 26.30 -21.16
N ASP A 520 29.59 27.63 -21.04
CA ASP A 520 30.05 28.54 -22.09
C ASP A 520 31.58 28.73 -22.07
N GLU A 521 32.09 29.58 -22.96
CA GLU A 521 33.54 29.89 -23.08
C GLU A 521 34.14 30.51 -21.82
N ASN A 522 33.30 31.17 -20.99
CA ASN A 522 33.73 31.80 -19.74
C ASN A 522 33.68 30.82 -18.55
N GLY A 523 33.22 29.59 -18.78
CA GLY A 523 33.03 28.59 -17.72
C GLY A 523 31.75 28.79 -16.91
N ASP A 524 30.81 29.61 -17.39
CA ASP A 524 29.53 29.80 -16.71
C ASP A 524 28.57 28.64 -17.02
N CYS A 525 27.95 28.10 -15.97
CA CYS A 525 27.01 27.00 -16.11
C CYS A 525 25.60 27.50 -16.45
N THR A 526 24.95 26.90 -17.45
CA THR A 526 23.53 27.16 -17.77
C THR A 526 22.70 25.90 -17.54
N ILE A 527 21.60 26.01 -16.79
CA ILE A 527 20.66 24.91 -16.50
C ILE A 527 19.37 25.05 -17.31
N PHE A 528 18.93 23.97 -17.96
CA PHE A 528 17.72 23.95 -18.78
C PHE A 528 16.56 23.26 -18.04
N LEU A 529 15.76 23.99 -17.27
CA LEU A 529 14.67 23.45 -16.43
C LEU A 529 13.61 22.63 -17.17
N GLN A 530 13.37 22.93 -18.45
CA GLN A 530 12.47 22.26 -19.37
C GLN A 530 12.93 20.84 -19.75
N SER A 531 14.18 20.49 -19.44
CA SER A 531 14.76 19.18 -19.74
C SER A 531 14.71 18.21 -18.56
N SER A 532 13.92 18.49 -17.52
CA SER A 532 13.88 17.64 -16.33
C SER A 532 13.54 16.19 -16.68
N SER A 533 14.32 15.27 -16.12
CA SER A 533 14.18 13.84 -16.42
C SER A 533 14.37 13.00 -15.17
N ILE A 534 13.77 11.81 -15.18
CA ILE A 534 14.01 10.79 -14.17
C ILE A 534 15.15 9.91 -14.66
N LYS A 535 16.34 10.10 -14.07
CA LYS A 535 17.51 9.26 -14.32
C LYS A 535 17.90 8.49 -13.08
N HIS A 536 18.71 7.46 -13.29
CA HIS A 536 19.31 6.68 -12.23
C HIS A 536 20.82 6.69 -12.47
N TRP A 537 21.56 7.50 -11.69
CA TRP A 537 23.00 7.40 -11.56
C TRP A 537 23.45 7.69 -10.13
#